data_AF-A0A6I7WNM0-F1
#
_entry.id   AF-A0A6I7WNM0-F1
#
_cell.length_a   1.000
_cell.length_b   1.000
_cell.length_c   1.000
_cell.angle_alpha   90.00
_cell.angle_beta   90.00
_cell.angle_gamma   90.00
#
_symmetry.space_group_name_H-M   'P 1'
#
loop_
_entity.id
_entity.type
_entity.pdbx_description
1 polymer ?
#
loop_
_entity_poly.entity_id
_entity_poly.type
_entity_poly.pdbx_seq_one_letter_code
_entity_poly.pdbx_strand_id
1 'polypeptide(L)'
;MDKEEDFMDKASKIHLLFCGALVVTSVLSLMFKWHSSLSGIVVILTNGYLLAVLIESASRAGEERKIKDGILLARPAYYFPFPAKPWLGVLILFIVITTVFGFANMYIASAEVIYVGPSIDALATSTASGISIPPPSILEDKIEALYFSLVTMITLGYGDFVPATTDTRLLVMWQLATGGLLVIGVFPLIVARVADF
;
A
#
# COMPACT_ATOMS: atom_id res chain seq x y z
N MET A 1 12.56 29.07 -29.32
CA MET A 1 11.99 27.71 -29.22
C MET A 1 12.42 27.21 -27.87
N ASP A 2 11.68 27.65 -26.87
CA ASP A 2 12.00 27.41 -25.47
C ASP A 2 11.91 25.91 -25.23
N LYS A 3 13.00 25.35 -24.70
CA LYS A 3 12.93 24.00 -24.14
C LYS A 3 11.87 24.09 -23.04
N GLU A 4 10.73 23.43 -23.23
CA GLU A 4 9.81 23.13 -22.13
C GLU A 4 10.67 22.63 -20.98
N GLU A 5 10.78 23.43 -19.91
CA GLU A 5 11.30 22.95 -18.65
C GLU A 5 10.38 21.81 -18.25
N ASP A 6 10.88 20.60 -18.44
CA ASP A 6 10.16 19.40 -18.08
C ASP A 6 9.89 19.46 -16.57
N PHE A 7 8.64 19.79 -16.21
CA PHE A 7 8.20 20.03 -14.83
C PHE A 7 8.52 18.87 -13.88
N MET A 8 8.79 17.68 -14.43
CA MET A 8 9.08 16.48 -13.67
C MET A 8 10.34 15.79 -14.20
N ASP A 9 11.25 15.43 -13.31
CA ASP A 9 12.45 14.70 -13.68
C ASP A 9 12.10 13.28 -14.19
N LYS A 10 12.98 12.74 -15.04
CA LYS A 10 12.79 11.45 -15.69
C LYS A 10 12.59 10.29 -14.69
N ALA A 11 13.23 10.33 -13.52
CA ALA A 11 13.09 9.27 -12.52
C ALA A 11 11.70 9.29 -11.89
N SER A 12 11.24 10.47 -11.44
CA SER A 12 9.89 10.65 -10.90
C SER A 12 8.82 10.21 -11.88
N LYS A 13 8.97 10.55 -13.17
CA LYS A 13 8.06 10.10 -14.23
C LYS A 13 7.93 8.59 -14.26
N ILE A 14 9.06 7.87 -14.25
CA ILE A 14 9.06 6.41 -14.34
C ILE A 14 8.35 5.78 -13.14
N HIS A 15 8.69 6.22 -11.92
CA HIS A 15 8.05 5.69 -10.70
C HIS A 15 6.55 5.97 -10.65
N LEU A 16 6.16 7.21 -10.96
CA LEU A 16 4.75 7.61 -10.93
C LEU A 16 3.93 6.96 -12.03
N LEU A 17 4.49 6.76 -13.23
CA LEU A 17 3.82 6.02 -14.29
C LEU A 17 3.63 4.56 -13.92
N PHE A 18 4.66 3.92 -13.38
CA PHE A 18 4.58 2.52 -12.95
C PHE A 18 3.56 2.33 -11.82
N CYS A 19 3.71 3.06 -10.71
CA CYS A 19 2.77 2.96 -9.58
C CYS A 19 1.38 3.47 -9.94
N GLY A 20 1.27 4.50 -10.78
CA GLY A 20 -0.01 4.99 -11.30
C GLY A 20 -0.75 3.94 -12.13
N ALA A 21 -0.05 3.17 -12.97
CA ALA A 21 -0.64 2.05 -13.70
C ALA A 21 -1.18 0.98 -12.72
N LEU A 22 -0.41 0.64 -11.68
CA LEU A 22 -0.87 -0.30 -10.64
C LEU A 22 -2.11 0.20 -9.88
N VAL A 23 -2.17 1.50 -9.55
CA VAL A 23 -3.38 2.14 -8.97
C VAL A 23 -4.56 1.95 -9.89
N VAL A 24 -4.45 2.37 -11.15
CA VAL A 24 -5.56 2.27 -12.13
C VAL A 24 -6.03 0.83 -12.25
N THR A 25 -5.11 -0.14 -12.37
CA THR A 25 -5.47 -1.56 -12.45
C THR A 25 -6.18 -2.04 -11.19
N SER A 26 -5.69 -1.69 -9.98
CA SER A 26 -6.32 -2.11 -8.72
C SER A 26 -7.72 -1.53 -8.53
N VAL A 27 -7.90 -0.25 -8.86
CA VAL A 27 -9.18 0.45 -8.73
C VAL A 27 -10.18 -0.12 -9.72
N LEU A 28 -9.80 -0.29 -10.99
CA LEU A 28 -10.67 -0.87 -12.00
C LEU A 28 -11.03 -2.32 -11.68
N SER A 29 -10.06 -3.11 -11.18
CA SER A 29 -10.31 -4.50 -10.77
C SER A 29 -11.39 -4.60 -9.69
N LEU A 30 -11.35 -3.73 -8.67
CA LEU A 30 -12.40 -3.64 -7.65
C LEU A 30 -13.74 -3.13 -8.20
N MET A 31 -13.70 -2.08 -9.04
CA MET A 31 -14.90 -1.45 -9.59
C MET A 31 -15.70 -2.40 -10.50
N PHE A 32 -15.02 -3.19 -11.32
CA PHE A 32 -15.67 -4.12 -12.25
C PHE A 32 -15.76 -5.56 -11.71
N LYS A 33 -15.30 -5.82 -10.48
CA LYS A 33 -15.14 -7.17 -9.92
C LYS A 33 -14.37 -8.10 -10.87
N TRP A 34 -13.41 -7.55 -11.62
CA TRP A 34 -12.69 -8.29 -12.65
C TRP A 34 -11.51 -9.05 -12.04
N HIS A 35 -11.43 -10.36 -12.33
CA HIS A 35 -10.35 -11.30 -12.00
C HIS A 35 -9.58 -10.94 -10.72
N SER A 36 -10.00 -11.47 -9.58
CA SER A 36 -9.30 -11.32 -8.29
C SER A 36 -7.81 -11.67 -8.34
N SER A 37 -7.41 -12.59 -9.22
CA SER A 37 -6.01 -12.91 -9.51
C SER A 37 -5.19 -11.69 -9.99
N LEU A 38 -5.81 -10.76 -10.71
CA LEU A 38 -5.16 -9.53 -11.18
C LEU A 38 -4.79 -8.63 -10.00
N SER A 39 -5.67 -8.50 -9.01
CA SER A 39 -5.35 -7.75 -7.78
C SER A 39 -4.19 -8.38 -7.02
N GLY A 40 -4.13 -9.71 -6.95
CA GLY A 40 -2.99 -10.42 -6.38
C GLY A 40 -1.68 -10.13 -7.11
N ILE A 41 -1.67 -10.16 -8.45
CA ILE A 41 -0.49 -9.80 -9.26
C ILE A 41 -0.07 -8.35 -9.00
N VAL A 42 -1.03 -7.42 -8.96
CA VAL A 42 -0.76 -6.00 -8.68
C VAL A 42 -0.08 -5.83 -7.32
N VAL A 43 -0.59 -6.49 -6.27
CA VAL A 43 0.02 -6.43 -4.93
C VAL A 43 1.42 -7.05 -4.93
N ILE A 44 1.65 -8.17 -5.63
CA ILE A 44 2.98 -8.76 -5.77
C ILE A 44 3.96 -7.78 -6.44
N LEU A 45 3.53 -7.10 -7.51
CA LEU A 45 4.35 -6.09 -8.18
C LEU A 45 4.64 -4.89 -7.27
N THR A 46 3.66 -4.44 -6.48
CA THR A 46 3.87 -3.39 -5.47
C THR A 46 4.88 -3.81 -4.41
N ASN A 47 4.81 -5.04 -3.91
CA ASN A 47 5.78 -5.58 -2.96
C ASN A 47 7.17 -5.71 -3.57
N GLY A 48 7.27 -6.18 -4.82
CA GLY A 48 8.52 -6.22 -5.57
C GLY A 48 9.14 -4.83 -5.74
N TYR A 49 8.32 -3.82 -6.01
CA TYR A 49 8.75 -2.42 -6.07
C TYR A 49 9.30 -1.92 -4.73
N LEU A 50 8.56 -2.15 -3.63
CA LEU A 50 9.00 -1.76 -2.28
C LEU A 50 10.30 -2.46 -1.87
N LEU A 51 10.46 -3.74 -2.21
CA LEU A 51 11.71 -4.48 -2.00
C LEU A 51 12.85 -3.91 -2.82
N ALA A 52 12.63 -3.55 -4.09
CA ALA A 52 13.64 -2.93 -4.94
C ALA A 52 14.11 -1.59 -4.36
N VAL A 53 13.16 -0.76 -3.89
CA VAL A 53 13.46 0.49 -3.15
C VAL A 53 14.32 0.18 -1.94
N LEU A 54 13.94 -0.79 -1.11
CA LEU A 54 14.64 -1.13 0.12
C LEU A 54 16.07 -1.63 -0.13
N ILE A 55 16.26 -2.51 -1.13
CA ILE A 55 17.57 -3.04 -1.53
C ILE A 55 18.46 -1.90 -2.02
N GLU A 56 17.94 -1.03 -2.88
CA GLU A 56 18.68 0.13 -3.39
C GLU A 56 19.06 1.09 -2.26
N SER A 57 18.14 1.37 -1.33
CA SER A 57 18.42 2.18 -0.15
C SER A 57 19.49 1.56 0.74
N ALA A 58 19.45 0.25 0.98
CA ALA A 58 20.45 -0.46 1.78
C ALA A 58 21.83 -0.42 1.11
N SER A 59 21.88 -0.60 -0.22
CA SER A 59 23.12 -0.48 -1.01
C SER A 59 23.74 0.91 -0.86
N ARG A 60 22.92 1.98 -0.96
CA ARG A 60 23.35 3.37 -0.79
C ARG A 60 23.84 3.71 0.61
N ALA A 61 23.30 3.05 1.63
CA ALA A 61 23.74 3.25 3.01
C ALA A 61 25.14 2.68 3.26
N GLY A 62 25.54 1.64 2.52
CA GLY A 62 26.86 1.00 2.63
C GLY A 62 27.97 1.65 1.81
N GLU A 63 27.66 2.51 0.84
CA GLU A 63 28.67 3.20 0.02
C GLU A 63 29.27 4.41 0.75
N GLU A 64 30.51 4.26 1.23
CA GLU A 64 31.29 5.39 1.72
C GLU A 64 31.67 6.36 0.58
N ARG A 65 31.62 7.67 0.84
CA ARG A 65 32.06 8.67 -0.15
C ARG A 65 33.56 8.53 -0.38
N LYS A 66 33.94 8.20 -1.62
CA LYS A 66 35.35 8.17 -2.02
C LYS A 66 35.93 9.59 -1.97
N ILE A 67 37.05 9.74 -1.27
CA ILE A 67 37.84 10.97 -1.25
C ILE A 67 39.06 10.76 -2.15
N LYS A 68 39.29 11.66 -3.10
CA LYS A 68 40.50 11.68 -3.92
C LYS A 68 41.14 13.06 -3.82
N ASP A 69 42.41 13.10 -3.42
CA ASP A 69 43.19 14.33 -3.27
C ASP A 69 42.53 15.37 -2.32
N GLY A 70 41.88 14.89 -1.25
CA GLY A 70 41.15 15.74 -0.30
C GLY A 70 39.80 16.25 -0.81
N ILE A 71 39.41 15.91 -2.04
CA ILE A 71 38.14 16.29 -2.65
C ILE A 71 37.17 15.10 -2.55
N LEU A 72 35.97 15.36 -2.04
CA LEU A 72 34.86 14.41 -2.07
C LEU A 72 34.41 14.19 -3.51
N LEU A 73 34.56 12.96 -4.01
CA LEU A 73 34.09 12.61 -5.34
C LEU A 73 32.56 12.64 -5.39
N ALA A 74 32.01 12.95 -6.57
CA ALA A 74 30.58 12.87 -6.81
C ALA A 74 30.07 11.44 -6.57
N ARG A 75 28.82 11.32 -6.09
CA ARG A 75 28.17 10.01 -5.88
C ARG A 75 28.13 9.22 -7.20
N PRO A 76 28.29 7.89 -7.15
CA PRO A 76 28.18 7.06 -8.35
C PRO A 76 26.80 7.19 -8.99
N ALA A 77 26.72 7.02 -10.31
CA ALA A 77 25.46 7.06 -11.04
C ALA A 77 24.62 5.84 -10.65
N TYR A 78 23.50 6.07 -9.98
CA TYR A 78 22.61 5.00 -9.52
C TYR A 78 21.65 4.57 -10.63
N TYR A 79 21.42 3.26 -10.74
CA TYR A 79 20.47 2.68 -11.69
C TYR A 79 19.01 2.96 -11.33
N PHE A 80 18.70 3.13 -10.03
CA PHE A 80 17.35 3.39 -9.54
C PHE A 80 17.28 4.71 -8.75
N PRO A 81 17.33 5.87 -9.44
CA PRO A 81 17.21 7.17 -8.79
C PRO A 81 15.85 7.31 -8.10
N PHE A 82 15.83 7.79 -6.85
CA PHE A 82 14.59 8.05 -6.14
C PHE A 82 13.88 9.29 -6.74
N PRO A 83 12.53 9.40 -6.66
CA PRO A 83 11.77 10.53 -7.23
C PRO A 83 12.18 11.89 -6.65
N ALA A 84 11.69 13.03 -7.13
CA ALA A 84 11.95 14.32 -6.48
C ALA A 84 11.07 14.52 -5.23
N LYS A 85 11.43 15.49 -4.38
CA LYS A 85 10.71 15.84 -3.13
C LYS A 85 9.19 16.00 -3.32
N PRO A 86 8.66 16.79 -4.28
CA PRO A 86 7.21 16.99 -4.39
C PRO A 86 6.45 15.73 -4.82
N TRP A 87 7.11 14.85 -5.59
CA TRP A 87 6.49 13.65 -6.17
C TRP A 87 6.47 12.45 -5.24
N LEU A 88 7.26 12.48 -4.16
CA LEU A 88 7.33 11.39 -3.19
C LEU A 88 5.99 11.17 -2.46
N GLY A 89 5.31 12.25 -2.06
CA GLY A 89 4.01 12.14 -1.40
C GLY A 89 2.95 11.48 -2.30
N VAL A 90 2.96 11.82 -3.59
CA VAL A 90 2.07 11.22 -4.60
C VAL A 90 2.39 9.74 -4.79
N LEU A 91 3.67 9.37 -4.85
CA LEU A 91 4.10 7.98 -4.97
C LEU A 91 3.63 7.13 -3.77
N ILE A 92 3.80 7.64 -2.55
CA ILE A 92 3.35 6.94 -1.33
C ILE A 92 1.84 6.75 -1.36
N LEU A 93 1.10 7.81 -1.72
CA LEU A 93 -0.36 7.73 -1.85
C LEU A 93 -0.78 6.67 -2.89
N PHE A 94 -0.10 6.58 -4.03
CA PHE A 94 -0.36 5.56 -5.03
C PHE A 94 -0.17 4.15 -4.46
N ILE A 95 0.94 3.90 -3.77
CA ILE A 95 1.22 2.59 -3.16
C ILE A 95 0.16 2.22 -2.11
N VAL A 96 -0.25 3.17 -1.27
CA VAL A 96 -1.32 2.95 -0.28
C VAL A 96 -2.66 2.64 -0.97
N ILE A 97 -3.04 3.41 -1.99
CA ILE A 97 -4.28 3.15 -2.75
C ILE A 97 -4.22 1.77 -3.41
N THR A 98 -3.13 1.44 -4.10
CA THR A 98 -2.97 0.15 -4.78
C THR A 98 -3.13 -1.02 -3.83
N THR A 99 -2.50 -0.95 -2.66
CA THR A 99 -2.55 -2.05 -1.68
C THR A 99 -3.94 -2.16 -1.06
N VAL A 100 -4.55 -1.06 -0.63
CA VAL A 100 -5.90 -1.08 -0.03
C VAL A 100 -6.94 -1.62 -1.01
N PHE A 101 -6.96 -1.11 -2.26
CA PHE A 101 -7.91 -1.56 -3.28
C PHE A 101 -7.64 -3.00 -3.75
N GLY A 102 -6.37 -3.38 -3.87
CA GLY A 102 -5.98 -4.74 -4.24
C GLY A 102 -6.47 -5.78 -3.25
N PHE A 103 -6.20 -5.57 -1.95
CA PHE A 103 -6.68 -6.47 -0.90
C PHE A 103 -8.20 -6.44 -0.75
N ALA A 104 -8.85 -5.28 -0.86
CA ALA A 104 -10.31 -5.19 -0.82
C ALA A 104 -10.98 -6.09 -1.88
N ASN A 105 -10.47 -6.10 -3.11
CA ASN A 105 -11.01 -6.96 -4.16
C ASN A 105 -10.76 -8.46 -3.86
N MET A 106 -9.60 -8.80 -3.31
CA MET A 106 -9.30 -10.17 -2.89
C MET A 106 -10.18 -10.64 -1.72
N TYR A 107 -10.55 -9.76 -0.79
CA TYR A 107 -11.46 -10.11 0.30
C TYR A 107 -12.87 -10.41 -0.22
N ILE A 108 -13.41 -9.57 -1.12
CA ILE A 108 -14.70 -9.85 -1.76
C ILE A 108 -14.64 -11.18 -2.51
N ALA A 109 -13.55 -11.44 -3.22
CA ALA A 109 -13.40 -12.66 -4.00
C ALA A 109 -13.21 -13.91 -3.14
N SER A 110 -12.67 -13.78 -1.92
CA SER A 110 -12.57 -14.90 -0.98
C SER A 110 -13.94 -15.33 -0.45
N ALA A 111 -14.92 -14.41 -0.38
CA ALA A 111 -16.26 -14.64 0.17
C ALA A 111 -16.27 -15.29 1.57
N GLU A 112 -15.22 -15.05 2.35
CA GLU A 112 -14.93 -15.77 3.61
C GLU A 112 -14.63 -14.82 4.79
N VAL A 113 -14.75 -13.51 4.57
CA VAL A 113 -14.77 -12.49 5.62
C VAL A 113 -16.22 -12.26 6.02
N ILE A 114 -16.50 -12.33 7.32
CA ILE A 114 -17.86 -12.28 7.85
C ILE A 114 -18.02 -11.05 8.75
N TYR A 115 -19.11 -10.33 8.57
CA TYR A 115 -19.57 -9.33 9.53
C TYR A 115 -20.11 -10.03 10.77
N VAL A 116 -19.52 -9.76 11.93
CA VAL A 116 -19.91 -10.36 13.22
C VAL A 116 -20.66 -9.36 14.10
N GLY A 117 -20.56 -8.07 13.76
CA GLY A 117 -21.18 -6.98 14.52
C GLY A 117 -20.55 -6.73 15.90
N PRO A 118 -21.06 -5.74 16.65
CA PRO A 118 -20.59 -5.45 18.01
C PRO A 118 -20.80 -6.67 18.93
N SER A 119 -19.81 -7.01 19.75
CA SER A 119 -19.87 -8.12 20.70
C SER A 119 -21.11 -8.04 21.62
N ILE A 120 -21.62 -9.21 22.02
CA ILE A 120 -22.88 -9.47 22.74
C ILE A 120 -23.15 -8.53 23.95
N ASP A 121 -22.14 -7.92 24.56
CA ASP A 121 -22.29 -6.92 25.62
C ASP A 121 -22.96 -5.60 25.15
N ALA A 122 -22.79 -5.22 23.89
CA ALA A 122 -23.48 -4.09 23.28
C ALA A 122 -24.97 -4.41 22.98
N LEU A 123 -25.30 -5.68 22.72
CA LEU A 123 -26.66 -6.17 22.48
C LEU A 123 -27.54 -6.08 23.75
N ALA A 124 -26.96 -6.30 24.93
CA ALA A 124 -27.64 -6.12 26.21
C ALA A 124 -27.99 -4.64 26.50
N THR A 125 -27.25 -3.71 25.88
CA THR A 125 -27.50 -2.26 26.00
C THR A 125 -28.42 -1.75 24.87
N SER A 126 -28.46 -2.42 23.72
CA SER A 126 -29.22 -1.98 22.53
C SER A 126 -30.72 -2.29 22.58
N THR A 127 -31.18 -3.22 23.45
CA THR A 127 -32.61 -3.39 23.73
C THR A 127 -33.25 -2.14 24.34
N ALA A 128 -32.46 -1.19 24.84
CA ALA A 128 -32.93 0.09 25.37
C ALA A 128 -32.88 1.26 24.36
N SER A 129 -32.23 1.12 23.19
CA SER A 129 -31.92 2.26 22.30
C SER A 129 -32.48 2.18 20.87
N GLY A 130 -33.22 1.13 20.50
CA GLY A 130 -33.86 1.03 19.17
C GLY A 130 -32.89 0.82 18.00
N ILE A 131 -31.64 0.44 18.29
CA ILE A 131 -30.61 0.17 17.27
C ILE A 131 -30.82 -1.25 16.72
N SER A 132 -31.12 -1.39 15.43
CA SER A 132 -31.18 -2.70 14.75
C SER A 132 -29.79 -3.18 14.36
N ILE A 133 -29.34 -4.30 14.92
CA ILE A 133 -28.07 -4.93 14.54
C ILE A 133 -28.33 -5.82 13.32
N PRO A 134 -27.62 -5.61 12.19
CA PRO A 134 -27.78 -6.46 11.02
C PRO A 134 -27.29 -7.90 11.33
N PRO A 135 -27.94 -8.92 10.77
CA PRO A 135 -27.52 -10.31 10.95
C PRO A 135 -26.12 -10.54 10.35
N PRO A 136 -25.36 -11.54 10.83
CA PRO A 136 -24.07 -11.87 10.24
C PRO A 136 -24.17 -12.11 8.73
N SER A 137 -23.29 -11.46 7.96
CA SER A 137 -23.29 -11.48 6.50
C SER A 137 -21.89 -11.66 5.96
N ILE A 138 -21.77 -12.22 4.75
CA ILE A 138 -20.51 -12.31 4.02
C ILE A 138 -20.18 -10.93 3.44
N LEU A 139 -18.89 -10.59 3.46
CA LEU A 139 -18.37 -9.35 2.89
C LEU A 139 -18.48 -9.37 1.35
N GLU A 140 -19.49 -8.70 0.81
CA GLU A 140 -19.70 -8.56 -0.64
C GLU A 140 -19.64 -7.10 -1.14
N ASP A 141 -19.85 -6.15 -0.23
CA ASP A 141 -19.87 -4.73 -0.54
C ASP A 141 -18.45 -4.17 -0.68
N LYS A 142 -18.27 -3.31 -1.69
CA LYS A 142 -16.95 -2.75 -2.01
C LYS A 142 -16.47 -1.74 -0.97
N ILE A 143 -17.39 -0.96 -0.41
CA ILE A 143 -17.07 0.03 0.60
C ILE A 143 -16.72 -0.67 1.92
N GLU A 144 -17.48 -1.69 2.29
CA GLU A 144 -17.16 -2.54 3.46
C GLU A 144 -15.80 -3.23 3.28
N ALA A 145 -15.48 -3.71 2.07
CA ALA A 145 -14.20 -4.36 1.82
C ALA A 145 -13.02 -3.38 1.82
N LEU A 146 -13.22 -2.16 1.29
CA LEU A 146 -12.25 -1.07 1.39
C LEU A 146 -12.05 -0.66 2.84
N TYR A 147 -13.12 -0.59 3.63
CA TYR A 147 -13.07 -0.31 5.05
C TYR A 147 -12.27 -1.38 5.80
N PHE A 148 -12.60 -2.67 5.62
CA PHE A 148 -11.88 -3.77 6.26
C PHE A 148 -10.40 -3.79 5.86
N SER A 149 -10.11 -3.62 4.57
CA SER A 149 -8.75 -3.51 4.05
C SER A 149 -8.01 -2.31 4.65
N LEU A 150 -8.63 -1.13 4.69
CA LEU A 150 -8.00 0.07 5.25
C LEU A 150 -7.71 -0.11 6.74
N VAL A 151 -8.72 -0.48 7.54
CA VAL A 151 -8.63 -0.70 8.99
C VAL A 151 -7.57 -1.74 9.35
N THR A 152 -7.43 -2.79 8.53
CA THR A 152 -6.36 -3.79 8.66
C THR A 152 -5.00 -3.20 8.31
N MET A 153 -4.88 -2.46 7.21
CA MET A 153 -3.63 -1.83 6.76
C MET A 153 -3.06 -0.87 7.81
N ILE A 154 -3.92 -0.06 8.43
CA ILE A 154 -3.52 0.90 9.47
C ILE A 154 -3.54 0.31 10.88
N THR A 155 -3.73 -1.01 11.00
CA THR A 155 -3.70 -1.76 12.27
C THR A 155 -4.71 -1.30 13.34
N LEU A 156 -5.82 -0.70 12.91
CA LEU A 156 -6.91 -0.29 13.82
C LEU A 156 -7.72 -1.50 14.32
N GLY A 157 -8.15 -2.38 13.42
CA GLY A 157 -8.83 -3.64 13.73
C GLY A 157 -10.05 -3.52 14.65
N TYR A 158 -11.12 -2.82 14.22
CA TYR A 158 -12.34 -2.64 15.05
C TYR A 158 -13.06 -3.95 15.43
N GLY A 159 -12.79 -5.05 14.72
CA GLY A 159 -13.30 -6.39 15.07
C GLY A 159 -14.74 -6.67 14.62
N ASP A 160 -15.33 -5.78 13.83
CA ASP A 160 -16.65 -5.93 13.21
C ASP A 160 -16.65 -6.92 12.03
N PHE A 161 -15.53 -7.02 11.31
CA PHE A 161 -15.29 -8.03 10.28
C PHE A 161 -14.15 -8.97 10.70
N VAL A 162 -14.37 -10.28 10.50
CA VAL A 162 -13.42 -11.33 10.90
C VAL A 162 -13.21 -12.35 9.78
N PRO A 163 -11.96 -12.76 9.48
CA PRO A 163 -11.69 -13.85 8.55
C PRO A 163 -12.10 -15.21 9.15
N ALA A 164 -13.04 -15.90 8.51
CA ALA A 164 -13.63 -17.14 9.03
C ALA A 164 -12.77 -18.38 8.74
N THR A 165 -11.95 -18.34 7.68
CA THR A 165 -11.21 -19.50 7.14
C THR A 165 -9.69 -19.34 7.27
N THR A 166 -8.96 -20.44 7.08
CA THR A 166 -7.49 -20.41 7.05
C THR A 166 -6.96 -19.56 5.89
N ASP A 167 -7.60 -19.63 4.73
CA ASP A 167 -7.15 -18.94 3.52
C ASP A 167 -7.31 -17.42 3.63
N THR A 168 -8.43 -16.94 4.18
CA THR A 168 -8.60 -15.51 4.47
C THR A 168 -7.68 -15.01 5.58
N ARG A 169 -7.34 -15.84 6.57
CA ARG A 169 -6.32 -15.49 7.58
C ARG A 169 -4.95 -15.33 6.95
N LEU A 170 -4.57 -16.22 6.03
CA LEU A 170 -3.33 -16.07 5.25
C LEU A 170 -3.33 -14.78 4.42
N LEU A 171 -4.48 -14.42 3.84
CA LEU A 171 -4.64 -13.17 3.09
C LEU A 171 -4.42 -11.94 3.99
N VAL A 172 -5.00 -11.93 5.20
CA VAL A 172 -4.77 -10.87 6.21
C VAL A 172 -3.30 -10.82 6.63
N MET A 173 -2.65 -11.97 6.86
CA MET A 173 -1.21 -12.03 7.17
C MET A 173 -0.36 -11.46 6.04
N TRP A 174 -0.71 -11.75 4.78
CA TRP A 174 -0.05 -11.17 3.62
C TRP A 174 -0.25 -9.65 3.55
N GLN A 175 -1.45 -9.15 3.87
CA GLN A 175 -1.69 -7.72 3.97
C GLN A 175 -0.83 -7.06 5.05
N LEU A 176 -0.71 -7.66 6.23
CA LEU A 176 0.15 -7.15 7.30
C LEU A 176 1.62 -7.13 6.91
N ALA A 177 2.10 -8.18 6.24
CA ALA A 177 3.47 -8.21 5.70
C ALA A 177 3.70 -7.10 4.65
N THR A 178 2.71 -6.85 3.80
CA THR A 178 2.72 -5.75 2.82
C THR A 178 2.75 -4.38 3.50
N GLY A 179 1.94 -4.18 4.54
CA GLY A 179 1.94 -2.94 5.34
C GLY A 179 3.28 -2.70 6.05
N GLY A 180 3.86 -3.75 6.66
CA GLY A 180 5.20 -3.67 7.26
C GLY A 180 6.28 -3.33 6.23
N LEU A 181 6.23 -3.96 5.06
CA LEU A 181 7.14 -3.65 3.95
C LEU A 181 6.98 -2.22 3.44
N LEU A 182 5.74 -1.69 3.40
CA LEU A 182 5.47 -0.29 3.05
C LEU A 182 6.16 0.65 4.03
N VAL A 183 5.99 0.46 5.34
CA VAL A 183 6.61 1.31 6.37
C VAL A 183 8.14 1.27 6.26
N ILE A 184 8.72 0.07 6.16
CA ILE A 184 10.17 -0.12 6.08
C ILE A 184 10.74 0.42 4.75
N GLY A 185 10.02 0.24 3.63
CA GLY A 185 10.46 0.70 2.31
C GLY A 185 10.29 2.22 2.11
N VAL A 186 9.27 2.83 2.72
CA VAL A 186 9.02 4.27 2.64
C VAL A 186 9.98 5.06 3.54
N PHE A 187 10.40 4.48 4.68
CA PHE A 187 11.28 5.17 5.63
C PHE A 187 12.58 5.70 4.98
N PRO A 188 13.37 4.91 4.22
CA PRO A 188 14.54 5.41 3.50
C PRO A 188 14.23 6.50 2.47
N LEU A 189 13.07 6.43 1.81
CA LEU A 189 12.67 7.45 0.84
C LEU A 189 12.42 8.80 1.52
N ILE A 190 11.78 8.80 2.70
CA ILE A 190 11.57 10.01 3.49
C ILE A 190 12.91 10.55 3.99
N VAL A 191 13.74 9.69 4.60
CA VAL A 191 15.06 10.08 5.13
C VAL A 191 15.94 10.67 4.04
N ALA A 192 15.97 10.07 2.85
CA ALA A 192 16.73 10.60 1.73
C ALA A 192 16.37 12.06 1.39
N ARG A 193 15.11 12.47 1.59
CA ARG A 193 14.66 13.85 1.28
C ARG A 193 14.79 14.82 2.42
N VAL A 194 14.66 14.33 3.65
CA VAL A 194 14.93 15.14 4.85
C VAL A 194 16.44 15.38 4.99
N ALA A 195 17.30 14.45 4.57
CA ALA A 195 18.74 14.64 4.60
C ALA A 195 19.28 15.61 3.52
N ASP A 196 18.50 15.89 2.47
CA ASP A 196 18.82 16.87 1.44
C ASP A 196 18.39 18.32 1.86
N PHE A 197 18.40 18.64 3.16
CA PHE A 197 18.26 20.00 3.72
C PHE A 197 19.64 20.54 4.12
#